data_AF-A0A356IV16-F1
#
_entry.id   AF-A0A356IV16-F1
#
_cell.length_a   1.000
_cell.length_b   1.000
_cell.length_c   1.000
_cell.angle_alpha   90.00
_cell.angle_beta   90.00
_cell.angle_gamma   90.00
#
_symmetry.space_group_name_H-M   'P 1'
#
loop_
_entity.id
_entity.type
_entity.pdbx_description
1 polymer ?
#
loop_
_entity_poly.entity_id
_entity_poly.type
_entity_poly.pdbx_seq_one_letter_code
_entity_poly.pdbx_strand_id
1 'polypeptide(L)'
;TYVPARNTIFLSLALGWAEVLDADAIFIGVNAVDYSGYPDCRAEFISAFEGLANLATRRGVEGRPMAIEAPLLHLSKAEII
;
A
#
# COMPACT_ATOMS: atom_id res chain seq x y z
N THR A 1 19.41 8.08 1.45
CA THR A 1 19.83 6.72 1.86
C THR A 1 18.76 5.74 1.45
N TYR A 2 19.13 4.56 0.95
CA TYR A 2 18.20 3.46 0.64
C TYR A 2 17.87 2.68 1.92
N VAL A 3 16.57 2.52 2.22
CA VAL A 3 16.09 1.66 3.31
C VAL A 3 15.29 0.52 2.69
N PRO A 4 15.81 -0.72 2.65
CA PRO A 4 15.15 -1.82 1.96
C PRO A 4 13.75 -2.14 2.52
N ALA A 5 12.77 -2.30 1.64
CA ALA A 5 11.42 -2.81 1.93
C ALA A 5 10.69 -2.10 3.10
N ARG A 6 10.99 -0.82 3.32
CA ARG A 6 10.39 -0.06 4.42
C ARG A 6 8.87 0.06 4.28
N ASN A 7 8.36 0.22 3.06
CA ASN A 7 6.92 0.35 2.85
C ASN A 7 6.20 -0.98 3.12
N THR A 8 6.86 -2.14 2.95
CA THR A 8 6.31 -3.43 3.36
C THR A 8 6.05 -3.47 4.87
N ILE A 9 6.97 -2.94 5.68
CA ILE A 9 6.82 -2.87 7.14
C ILE A 9 5.72 -1.87 7.52
N PHE A 10 5.68 -0.71 6.87
CA PHE A 10 4.64 0.28 7.14
C PHE A 10 3.24 -0.22 6.79
N LEU A 11 3.09 -0.87 5.63
CA LEU A 11 1.82 -1.44 5.22
C LEU A 11 1.41 -2.64 6.08
N SER A 12 2.35 -3.45 6.59
CA SER A 12 1.98 -4.56 7.49
C SER A 12 1.43 -4.07 8.82
N LEU A 13 1.99 -2.99 9.37
CA LEU A 13 1.47 -2.32 10.55
C LEU A 13 0.10 -1.69 10.28
N ALA A 14 -0.03 -0.97 9.15
CA ALA A 14 -1.30 -0.38 8.75
C ALA A 14 -2.39 -1.43 8.53
N LEU A 15 -2.05 -2.59 7.96
CA LEU A 15 -2.97 -3.71 7.72
C LEU A 15 -3.57 -4.25 9.02
N GLY A 16 -2.72 -4.55 10.01
CA GLY A 16 -3.20 -5.02 11.31
C GLY A 16 -4.09 -3.99 12.00
N TRP A 17 -3.77 -2.70 11.87
CA TRP A 17 -4.59 -1.63 12.42
C TRP A 17 -5.92 -1.45 11.68
N ALA A 18 -5.89 -1.50 10.35
CA ALA A 18 -7.06 -1.40 9.50
C ALA A 18 -8.06 -2.54 9.74
N GLU A 19 -7.58 -3.76 10.01
CA GLU A 19 -8.44 -4.89 10.37
C GLU A 19 -9.13 -4.66 11.72
N VAL A 20 -8.42 -4.14 12.74
CA VAL A 20 -9.02 -3.80 14.04
C VAL A 20 -10.10 -2.73 13.91
N LEU A 21 -9.90 -1.76 13.00
CA LEU A 21 -10.86 -0.68 12.75
C LEU A 21 -12.02 -1.08 11.83
N ASP A 22 -12.01 -2.29 11.27
CA ASP A 22 -12.91 -2.71 10.18
C ASP A 22 -12.90 -1.74 9.00
N ALA A 23 -11.73 -1.20 8.66
CA ALA A 23 -11.56 -0.26 7.56
C ALA A 23 -11.68 -0.96 6.19
N ASP A 24 -12.20 -0.22 5.20
CA ASP A 24 -12.36 -0.73 3.83
C ASP A 24 -11.09 -0.57 2.98
N ALA A 25 -10.24 0.41 3.31
CA ALA A 25 -9.06 0.75 2.51
C ALA A 25 -7.92 1.30 3.36
N ILE A 26 -6.70 1.11 2.85
CA ILE A 26 -5.47 1.74 3.33
C ILE A 26 -4.94 2.64 2.22
N PHE A 27 -4.77 3.93 2.51
CA PHE A 27 -4.17 4.88 1.58
C PHE A 27 -2.67 5.01 1.83
N ILE A 28 -1.86 4.95 0.78
CA ILE A 28 -0.42 5.16 0.83
C ILE A 28 0.02 6.18 -0.21
N GLY A 29 0.69 7.24 0.25
CA GLY A 29 1.19 8.33 -0.60
C GLY A 29 2.49 8.01 -1.31
N VAL A 30 2.67 6.79 -1.83
CA VAL A 30 3.85 6.50 -2.68
C VAL A 30 3.70 7.22 -4.01
N ASN A 31 4.83 7.73 -4.51
CA ASN A 31 4.94 8.28 -5.85
C ASN A 31 6.08 7.53 -6.57
N ALA A 32 5.80 6.94 -7.73
CA ALA A 32 6.80 6.20 -8.51
C ALA A 32 7.88 7.11 -9.11
N VAL A 33 7.59 8.40 -9.30
CA VAL A 33 8.46 9.40 -9.93
C VAL A 33 9.51 9.96 -8.95
N ASP A 34 9.23 9.95 -7.64
CA ASP A 34 10.01 10.72 -6.67
C ASP A 34 11.22 10.02 -6.04
N TYR A 35 11.45 8.73 -6.30
CA TYR A 35 12.76 8.10 -6.10
C TYR A 35 12.88 6.75 -6.84
N SER A 36 13.61 6.79 -7.95
CA SER A 36 13.75 5.78 -9.01
C SER A 36 14.50 4.48 -8.64
N GLY A 37 14.32 3.92 -7.44
CA GLY A 37 15.06 2.72 -7.01
C GLY A 37 14.41 1.87 -5.92
N TYR A 38 13.21 2.23 -5.46
CA TYR A 38 12.48 1.50 -4.42
C TYR A 38 11.48 0.53 -5.06
N PRO A 39 11.71 -0.80 -4.98
CA PRO A 39 10.78 -1.77 -5.55
C PRO A 39 9.40 -1.74 -4.88
N ASP A 40 9.34 -1.26 -3.63
CA ASP A 40 8.17 -1.14 -2.76
C ASP A 40 7.39 0.17 -2.92
N CYS A 41 7.60 0.89 -4.03
CA CYS A 41 6.79 2.04 -4.45
C CYS A 41 6.07 1.81 -5.79
N ARG A 42 6.18 0.62 -6.38
CA ARG A 42 5.69 0.33 -7.74
C ARG A 42 4.25 -0.20 -7.74
N ALA A 43 3.55 -0.04 -8.85
CA ALA A 43 2.19 -0.56 -9.03
C ALA A 43 2.09 -2.07 -8.74
N GLU A 44 3.08 -2.84 -9.18
CA GLU A 44 3.13 -4.29 -8.95
C GLU A 44 3.29 -4.64 -7.47
N PHE A 45 4.03 -3.81 -6.72
CA PHE A 45 4.13 -3.98 -5.26
C PHE A 45 2.80 -3.68 -4.59
N ILE A 46 2.12 -2.58 -4.95
CA ILE A 46 0.81 -2.23 -4.39
C ILE A 46 -0.20 -3.35 -4.66
N SER A 47 -0.29 -3.83 -5.90
CA SER A 47 -1.18 -4.93 -6.28
C SER A 47 -0.85 -6.24 -5.54
N ALA A 48 0.44 -6.57 -5.41
CA ALA A 48 0.87 -7.76 -4.67
C ALA A 48 0.54 -7.65 -3.17
N PHE A 49 0.73 -6.47 -2.58
CA PHE A 49 0.41 -6.24 -1.18
C PHE A 49 -1.10 -6.30 -0.92
N GLU A 50 -1.92 -5.78 -1.83
CA GLU A 50 -3.38 -5.92 -1.74
C GLU A 50 -3.81 -7.40 -1.76
N GLY A 51 -3.23 -8.21 -2.66
CA GLY A 51 -3.45 -9.65 -2.66
C GLY A 51 -3.06 -10.32 -1.32
N LEU A 52 -1.93 -9.91 -0.75
CA LEU A 52 -1.50 -10.37 0.57
C LEU A 52 -2.48 -9.93 1.67
N ALA A 53 -2.91 -8.67 1.67
CA ALA A 53 -3.83 -8.13 2.67
C ALA A 53 -5.15 -8.91 2.70
N ASN A 54 -5.65 -9.28 1.52
CA ASN A 54 -6.87 -10.04 1.36
C ASN A 54 -6.72 -11.54 1.70
N LEU A 55 -5.51 -12.08 1.61
CA LEU A 55 -5.20 -13.44 2.06
C LEU A 55 -4.96 -13.52 3.58
N ALA A 56 -4.38 -12.47 4.16
CA ALA A 56 -3.84 -12.49 5.52
C ALA A 56 -4.84 -12.06 6.61
N THR A 57 -5.98 -11.49 6.23
CA THR A 57 -6.97 -10.94 7.18
C THR A 57 -8.27 -11.75 7.16
N ARG A 58 -8.96 -11.82 8.30
CA ARG A 58 -10.29 -12.46 8.40
C ARG A 58 -11.29 -11.76 7.47
N ARG A 59 -11.26 -10.43 7.48
CA ARG A 59 -12.12 -9.58 6.65
C ARG A 59 -11.99 -9.95 5.16
N GLY A 60 -10.75 -10.08 4.67
CA GLY A 60 -10.46 -10.50 3.30
C GLY A 60 -11.01 -11.89 2.96
N VAL A 61 -10.73 -12.89 3.79
CA VAL A 61 -11.19 -14.28 3.53
C VAL A 61 -12.70 -14.49 3.70
N GLU A 62 -13.39 -13.60 4.44
CA GLU A 62 -14.86 -13.58 4.58
C GLU A 62 -15.57 -12.79 3.45
N GLY A 63 -14.84 -12.38 2.42
CA GLY A 63 -15.42 -11.72 1.23
C GLY A 63 -15.59 -10.22 1.37
N ARG A 64 -14.92 -9.59 2.34
CA ARG A 64 -14.86 -8.14 2.51
C ARG A 64 -13.44 -7.67 2.21
N PRO A 65 -13.03 -7.56 0.94
CA PRO A 65 -11.66 -7.24 0.61
C PRO A 65 -11.25 -5.84 1.10
N MET A 66 -9.99 -5.71 1.51
CA MET A 66 -9.29 -4.46 1.79
C MET A 66 -8.65 -3.94 0.51
N ALA A 67 -8.85 -2.65 0.21
CA ALA A 67 -8.18 -1.97 -0.90
C ALA A 67 -6.87 -1.29 -0.44
N ILE A 68 -5.85 -1.32 -1.28
CA ILE A 68 -4.60 -0.55 -1.08
C ILE A 68 -4.53 0.55 -2.12
N GLU A 69 -4.81 1.77 -1.69
CA GLU A 69 -4.98 2.92 -2.57
C GLU A 69 -3.71 3.78 -2.62
N ALA A 70 -3.17 3.98 -3.82
CA ALA A 70 -1.97 4.79 -4.06
C ALA A 70 -2.26 5.96 -5.03
N PRO A 71 -3.05 6.98 -4.62
CA PRO A 71 -3.56 8.01 -5.52
C PRO A 71 -2.46 8.89 -6.15
N LEU A 72 -1.28 8.96 -5.52
CA LEU A 72 -0.15 9.76 -5.98
C LEU A 72 0.82 8.98 -6.87
N LEU A 73 0.57 7.68 -7.10
CA LEU A 73 1.51 6.76 -7.72
C LEU A 73 2.01 7.22 -9.09
N HIS A 74 1.11 7.81 -9.87
CA HIS A 74 1.35 8.24 -11.25
C HIS A 74 1.43 9.76 -11.43
N LEU A 75 1.34 10.52 -10.33
CA LEU A 75 1.38 11.98 -10.39
C LEU A 75 2.82 12.47 -10.37
N SER A 76 3.14 13.42 -11.25
CA SER A 76 4.34 14.24 -11.12
C SER A 76 4.24 15.14 -9.90
N LYS A 77 5.38 15.67 -9.42
CA LYS A 77 5.38 16.66 -8.32
C LYS A 77 4.46 17.84 -8.61
N ALA A 78 4.44 18.33 -9.84
CA ALA A 78 3.61 19.47 -10.24
C ALA A 78 2.10 19.16 -10.27
N GLU A 79 1.72 17.89 -10.33
CA GLU A 79 0.32 17.48 -10.21
C GLU A 79 -0.08 17.25 -8.73
N ILE A 80 0.89 17.17 -7.82
CA ILE A 80 0.66 16.99 -6.38
C ILE A 80 0.53 18.34 -5.65
N ILE A 81 1.29 19.37 -6.04
CA ILE A 81 1.34 20.69 -5.36
C ILE A 81 0.93 21.86 -6.24
#